data_AF-A7TCC7-F1
#
_entry.id   AF-A7TCC7-F1
#
_cell.length_a   1.000
_cell.length_b   1.000
_cell.length_c   1.000
_cell.angle_alpha   90.00
_cell.angle_beta   90.00
_cell.angle_gamma   90.00
#
_symmetry.space_group_name_H-M   'P 1'
#
loop_
_entity.id
_entity.type
_entity.pdbx_description
1 polymer ?
#
loop_
_entity_poly.entity_id
_entity_poly.type
_entity_poly.pdbx_seq_one_letter_code
_entity_poly.pdbx_strand_id
1 'polypeptide(L)'
;MGNTAMERATNVDLETFGDQNMLNFIRDKTADPYFWNLVWFIGNHAIELDNCAQKEADHLRCNNLKDIVADHLDHLHYLHDILSLDIQDLSCILTEHLLDRLLIPLYVYSLVKRRPDAGQ
;
A
#
# COMPACT_ATOMS: atom_id res chain seq x y z
N MET A 1 32.44 38.40 -22.33
CA MET A 1 31.08 38.12 -21.83
C MET A 1 30.69 36.74 -22.34
N GLY A 2 30.78 35.67 -21.53
CA GLY A 2 30.57 34.32 -22.08
C GLY A 2 30.50 33.14 -21.11
N ASN A 3 30.74 33.30 -19.79
CA ASN A 3 30.78 32.14 -18.89
C ASN A 3 29.54 31.92 -18.01
N THR A 4 28.65 32.92 -17.87
CA THR A 4 27.54 32.84 -16.89
C THR A 4 26.38 31.94 -17.29
N ALA A 5 26.21 31.60 -18.57
CA ALA A 5 25.11 30.74 -19.03
C ALA A 5 25.43 29.24 -18.86
N MET A 6 26.66 28.82 -19.18
CA MET A 6 27.08 27.42 -19.08
C MET A 6 27.28 26.98 -17.62
N GLU A 7 27.81 27.88 -16.77
CA GLU A 7 28.03 27.64 -15.33
C GLU A 7 26.71 27.58 -14.53
N ARG A 8 25.66 28.26 -15.02
CA ARG A 8 24.30 28.15 -14.48
C ARG A 8 23.62 26.85 -14.90
N ALA A 9 23.80 26.41 -16.15
CA ALA A 9 23.25 25.15 -16.62
C ALA A 9 23.84 23.95 -15.85
N THR A 10 25.15 23.95 -15.60
CA THR A 10 25.80 22.87 -14.84
C THR A 10 25.42 22.83 -13.37
N ASN A 11 25.20 23.99 -12.72
CA ASN A 11 24.79 24.02 -11.31
C ASN A 11 23.34 23.57 -11.13
N VAL A 12 22.44 23.97 -12.02
CA VAL A 12 21.03 23.53 -11.97
C VAL A 12 20.94 22.02 -12.16
N ASP A 13 21.64 21.44 -13.13
CA ASP A 13 21.63 19.98 -13.34
C ASP A 13 22.21 19.21 -12.14
N LEU A 14 23.25 19.73 -11.48
CA LEU A 14 23.84 19.12 -10.29
C LEU A 14 22.93 19.21 -9.04
N GLU A 15 22.25 20.33 -8.82
CA GLU A 15 21.26 20.47 -7.76
C GLU A 15 20.05 19.54 -8.01
N THR A 16 19.53 19.52 -9.24
CA THR A 16 18.39 18.66 -9.61
C THR A 16 18.74 17.17 -9.52
N PHE A 17 19.98 16.78 -9.87
CA PHE A 17 20.47 15.41 -9.73
C PHE A 17 20.69 15.00 -8.26
N GLY A 18 21.17 15.92 -7.43
CA GLY A 18 21.31 15.72 -5.98
C GLY A 18 19.96 15.50 -5.31
N ASP A 19 18.98 16.32 -5.66
CA ASP A 19 17.61 16.21 -5.16
C ASP A 19 16.96 14.89 -5.58
N GLN A 20 17.14 14.45 -6.83
CA GLN A 20 16.59 13.17 -7.29
C GLN A 20 17.21 11.96 -6.56
N ASN A 21 18.51 11.99 -6.27
CA ASN A 21 19.17 10.92 -5.51
C ASN A 21 18.77 10.92 -4.04
N MET A 22 18.56 12.09 -3.44
CA MET A 22 18.03 12.21 -2.08
C MET A 22 16.58 11.71 -1.99
N LEU A 23 15.75 12.07 -2.98
CA LEU A 23 14.37 11.57 -3.09
C LEU A 23 14.36 10.04 -3.23
N ASN A 24 15.19 9.48 -4.11
CA ASN A 24 15.36 8.03 -4.26
C ASN A 24 15.86 7.37 -2.96
N PHE A 25 16.74 8.02 -2.21
CA PHE A 25 17.24 7.51 -0.94
C PHE A 25 16.15 7.49 0.15
N ILE A 26 15.37 8.57 0.30
CA ILE A 26 14.23 8.63 1.24
C ILE A 26 13.17 7.61 0.83
N ARG A 27 12.94 7.48 -0.48
CA ARG A 27 12.03 6.51 -1.07
C ARG A 27 12.42 5.08 -0.69
N ASP A 28 13.66 4.68 -0.98
CA ASP A 28 14.11 3.29 -0.81
C ASP A 28 14.42 2.94 0.66
N LYS A 29 14.81 3.91 1.50
CA LYS A 29 15.15 3.65 2.92
C LYS A 29 14.01 3.89 3.91
N THR A 30 13.00 4.66 3.53
CA THR A 30 11.95 5.08 4.46
C THR A 30 10.57 4.75 3.94
N ALA A 31 10.24 5.10 2.69
CA ALA A 31 8.91 4.88 2.14
C ALA A 31 8.64 3.39 1.86
N ASP A 32 9.60 2.67 1.29
CA ASP A 32 9.45 1.23 0.99
C ASP A 32 9.15 0.35 2.22
N PRO A 33 9.96 0.36 3.31
CA PRO A 33 9.66 -0.42 4.51
C PRO A 33 8.41 0.06 5.26
N TYR A 34 8.07 1.35 5.14
CA TYR A 34 6.83 1.88 5.71
C TYR A 34 5.60 1.32 5.00
N PHE A 35 5.55 1.40 3.68
CA PHE A 35 4.41 0.89 2.90
C PHE A 35 4.31 -0.62 2.96
N TRP A 36 5.44 -1.32 3.01
CA TRP A 36 5.46 -2.74 3.33
C TRP A 36 4.66 -3.05 4.60
N ASN A 37 5.00 -2.37 5.70
CA ASN A 37 4.37 -2.62 7.00
C ASN A 37 2.87 -2.26 6.97
N LEU A 38 2.53 -1.17 6.29
CA LEU A 38 1.14 -0.72 6.13
C LEU A 38 0.31 -1.78 5.39
N VAL A 39 0.78 -2.24 4.22
CA VAL A 39 0.06 -3.22 3.42
C VAL A 39 -0.04 -4.57 4.15
N TRP A 40 1.02 -4.99 4.84
CA TRP A 40 0.99 -6.19 5.67
C TRP A 40 -0.06 -6.08 6.79
N PHE A 41 -0.12 -4.93 7.48
CA PHE A 41 -1.08 -4.71 8.56
C PHE A 41 -2.53 -4.78 8.05
N ILE A 42 -2.82 -4.12 6.93
CA ILE A 42 -4.14 -4.13 6.28
C ILE A 42 -4.53 -5.55 5.86
N GLY A 43 -3.58 -6.32 5.31
CA GLY A 43 -3.81 -7.72 4.94
C GLY A 43 -4.16 -8.62 6.12
N ASN A 44 -3.48 -8.46 7.26
CA ASN A 44 -3.81 -9.21 8.47
C ASN A 44 -5.20 -8.85 9.00
N HIS A 45 -5.54 -7.56 9.02
CA HIS A 45 -6.88 -7.12 9.39
C HIS A 45 -7.97 -7.71 8.49
N ALA A 46 -7.73 -7.81 7.17
CA ALA A 46 -8.68 -8.42 6.24
C ALA A 46 -8.88 -9.94 6.50
N ILE A 47 -7.83 -10.67 6.89
CA ILE A 47 -7.92 -12.09 7.25
C ILE A 47 -8.68 -12.27 8.58
N GLU A 48 -8.43 -11.41 9.56
CA GLU A 48 -9.17 -11.41 10.82
C GLU A 48 -10.65 -11.15 10.59
N LEU A 49 -10.98 -10.21 9.70
CA LEU A 49 -12.33 -9.93 9.26
C LEU A 49 -12.99 -11.17 8.61
N ASP A 50 -12.32 -11.83 7.66
CA ASP A 50 -12.81 -13.04 6.99
C ASP A 50 -13.10 -14.18 7.99
N ASN A 51 -12.22 -14.34 8.99
CA ASN A 51 -12.37 -15.32 10.06
C ASN A 51 -13.53 -14.98 11.00
N CYS A 52 -13.78 -13.70 11.25
CA CYS A 52 -14.91 -13.24 12.04
C CYS A 52 -16.23 -13.52 11.30
N ALA A 53 -16.31 -13.14 10.02
CA ALA A 53 -17.47 -13.31 9.17
C ALA A 53 -17.86 -14.79 8.97
N GLN A 54 -16.89 -15.70 8.82
CA GLN A 54 -17.16 -17.14 8.68
C GLN A 54 -17.71 -17.82 9.94
N LYS A 55 -17.54 -17.20 11.11
CA LYS A 55 -17.90 -17.79 12.40
C LYS A 55 -19.18 -17.17 12.99
N GLU A 56 -19.95 -16.41 12.21
CA GLU A 56 -21.16 -15.75 12.69
C GLU A 56 -22.33 -16.73 12.90
N ALA A 57 -22.52 -17.15 14.15
CA ALA A 57 -23.76 -17.75 14.64
C ALA A 57 -24.44 -16.88 15.74
N ASP A 58 -23.77 -15.86 16.28
CA ASP A 58 -24.25 -15.11 17.46
C ASP A 58 -24.32 -13.59 17.25
N HIS A 59 -25.45 -12.98 17.64
CA HIS A 59 -25.73 -11.54 17.50
C HIS A 59 -24.67 -10.61 18.14
N LEU A 60 -23.98 -11.04 19.19
CA LEU A 60 -22.89 -10.27 19.83
C LEU A 60 -21.66 -10.13 18.92
N ARG A 61 -21.45 -11.06 17.98
CA ARG A 61 -20.32 -11.03 17.05
C ARG A 61 -20.57 -10.10 15.86
N CYS A 62 -21.83 -9.84 15.52
CA CYS A 62 -22.21 -8.91 14.46
C CYS A 62 -21.82 -7.45 14.77
N ASN A 63 -21.92 -7.03 16.04
CA ASN A 63 -21.43 -5.69 16.42
C ASN A 63 -19.90 -5.64 16.34
N ASN A 64 -19.19 -6.67 16.80
CA ASN A 64 -17.73 -6.75 16.66
C ASN A 64 -17.29 -6.77 15.19
N LEU A 65 -18.04 -7.45 14.31
CA LEU A 65 -17.78 -7.44 12.87
C LEU A 65 -17.90 -6.02 12.30
N LYS A 66 -18.94 -5.28 12.68
CA LYS A 66 -19.13 -3.88 12.24
C LYS A 66 -17.96 -2.99 12.68
N ASP A 67 -17.50 -3.15 13.91
CA ASP A 67 -16.38 -2.38 14.44
C ASP A 67 -15.08 -2.69 13.67
N ILE A 68 -14.80 -3.98 13.41
CA ILE A 68 -13.63 -4.41 12.62
C ILE A 68 -13.72 -3.93 11.16
N VAL A 69 -14.92 -3.92 10.57
CA VAL A 69 -15.13 -3.37 9.21
C VAL A 69 -14.87 -1.86 9.18
N ALA A 70 -15.33 -1.13 10.18
CA ALA A 70 -15.10 0.30 10.29
C ALA A 70 -13.60 0.62 10.39
N ASP A 71 -12.88 -0.09 11.27
CA ASP A 71 -11.42 0.05 11.40
C ASP A 71 -10.71 -0.30 10.08
N HIS A 72 -11.16 -1.34 9.36
CA HIS A 72 -10.57 -1.67 8.06
C HIS A 72 -10.82 -0.57 7.02
N LEU A 73 -12.02 0.02 7.01
CA LEU A 73 -12.38 1.10 6.10
C LEU A 73 -11.54 2.36 6.35
N ASP A 74 -11.23 2.69 7.60
CA ASP A 74 -10.35 3.81 7.95
C ASP A 74 -8.94 3.64 7.36
N HIS A 75 -8.40 2.42 7.36
CA HIS A 75 -7.12 2.15 6.70
C HIS A 75 -7.19 2.32 5.18
N LEU A 76 -8.30 1.97 4.54
CA LEU A 76 -8.51 2.18 3.11
C LEU A 76 -8.65 3.66 2.77
N HIS A 77 -9.33 4.44 3.63
CA HIS A 77 -9.38 5.89 3.49
C HIS A 77 -7.99 6.52 3.65
N TYR A 78 -7.18 6.04 4.59
CA TYR A 78 -5.81 6.49 4.74
C TYR A 78 -4.95 6.23 3.49
N LEU A 79 -5.07 5.04 2.89
CA LEU A 79 -4.42 4.73 1.61
C LEU A 79 -4.87 5.66 0.49
N HIS A 80 -6.18 5.93 0.43
CA HIS A 80 -6.74 6.84 -0.56
C HIS A 80 -6.21 8.26 -0.40
N ASP A 81 -6.09 8.76 0.83
CA ASP A 81 -5.53 10.09 1.12
C ASP A 81 -4.07 10.18 0.64
N ILE A 82 -3.26 9.14 0.88
CA ILE A 82 -1.88 9.07 0.40
C ILE A 82 -1.81 9.10 -1.13
N LEU A 83 -2.64 8.31 -1.82
CA LEU A 83 -2.70 8.28 -3.28
C LEU A 83 -3.21 9.60 -3.87
N SER A 84 -4.08 10.31 -3.15
CA SER A 84 -4.65 11.61 -3.55
C SER A 84 -3.65 12.77 -3.46
N LEU A 85 -2.48 12.56 -2.84
CA LEU A 85 -1.39 13.54 -2.84
C LEU A 85 -0.72 13.69 -4.22
N ASP A 86 -1.00 12.79 -5.17
CA ASP A 86 -0.46 12.78 -6.55
C ASP A 86 1.07 12.85 -6.65
N ILE A 87 1.75 12.31 -5.64
CA ILE A 87 3.20 12.11 -5.67
C ILE A 87 3.46 10.82 -6.43
N GLN A 88 3.92 10.94 -7.68
CA GLN A 88 4.06 9.81 -8.62
C GLN A 88 4.94 8.67 -8.06
N ASP A 89 6.10 8.99 -7.48
CA ASP A 89 6.99 7.99 -6.90
C ASP A 89 6.36 7.23 -5.72
N LEU A 90 5.61 7.96 -4.88
CA LEU A 90 4.94 7.40 -3.71
C LEU A 90 3.77 6.51 -4.11
N SER A 91 2.99 6.98 -5.08
CA SER A 91 1.82 6.27 -5.62
C SER A 91 2.25 5.00 -6.34
N CYS A 92 3.36 5.02 -7.07
CA CYS A 92 3.93 3.86 -7.75
C CYS A 92 4.26 2.75 -6.73
N ILE A 93 5.05 3.08 -5.70
CA ILE A 93 5.47 2.12 -4.67
C ILE A 93 4.28 1.58 -3.89
N LEU A 94 3.36 2.46 -3.49
CA LEU A 94 2.18 2.04 -2.76
C LEU A 94 1.31 1.10 -3.60
N THR A 95 1.11 1.42 -4.88
CA THR A 95 0.33 0.58 -5.80
C THR A 95 1.00 -0.77 -6.04
N GLU A 96 2.32 -0.81 -6.20
CA GLU A 96 3.10 -2.04 -6.36
C GLU A 96 2.94 -2.95 -5.13
N HIS A 97 3.13 -2.41 -3.92
CA HIS A 97 2.92 -3.18 -2.69
C HIS A 97 1.47 -3.66 -2.53
N LEU A 98 0.48 -2.81 -2.83
CA LEU A 98 -0.93 -3.19 -2.77
C LEU A 98 -1.27 -4.33 -3.74
N LEU A 99 -0.76 -4.29 -4.98
CA LEU A 99 -1.00 -5.34 -5.95
C LEU A 99 -0.31 -6.65 -5.55
N ASP A 100 1.00 -6.59 -5.29
CA ASP A 100 1.82 -7.80 -5.11
C ASP A 100 1.57 -8.49 -3.78
N ARG A 101 1.24 -7.74 -2.73
CA ARG A 101 1.19 -8.28 -1.36
C ARG A 101 -0.21 -8.37 -0.78
N LEU A 102 -1.17 -7.62 -1.32
CA LEU A 102 -2.56 -7.65 -0.86
C LEU A 102 -3.47 -8.24 -1.93
N LEU A 103 -3.57 -7.60 -3.09
CA LEU A 103 -4.60 -7.92 -4.08
C LEU A 103 -4.36 -9.28 -4.76
N ILE A 104 -3.15 -9.53 -5.27
CA ILE A 104 -2.80 -10.79 -5.93
C ILE A 104 -2.92 -11.97 -4.94
N PRO A 105 -2.33 -11.92 -3.73
CA PRO A 105 -2.46 -13.01 -2.77
C PRO A 105 -3.90 -13.28 -2.33
N LEU A 106 -4.70 -12.24 -2.05
CA LEU A 106 -6.11 -12.39 -1.69
C LEU A 106 -6.94 -12.95 -2.85
N TYR A 107 -6.68 -12.50 -4.08
CA TYR A 107 -7.36 -13.01 -5.26
C TYR A 107 -7.06 -14.49 -5.50
N VAL A 108 -5.78 -14.89 -5.44
CA VAL A 108 -5.37 -16.30 -5.52
C VAL A 108 -6.01 -17.12 -4.40
N TYR A 109 -5.97 -16.63 -3.15
CA TYR A 109 -6.58 -17.29 -2.01
C TYR A 109 -8.09 -17.51 -2.22
N SER A 110 -8.81 -16.48 -2.67
CA SER A 110 -10.25 -16.56 -2.97
C SER A 110 -10.57 -17.58 -4.06
N LEU A 111 -9.74 -17.66 -5.10
CA LEU A 111 -9.89 -18.66 -6.17
C LEU A 111 -9.62 -20.10 -5.69
N VAL A 112 -8.63 -20.30 -4.83
CA VAL A 112 -8.29 -21.61 -4.26
C VAL A 112 -9.34 -22.07 -3.27
N LYS A 113 -9.81 -21.17 -2.37
CA LYS A 113 -10.83 -21.44 -1.36
C LYS A 113 -12.19 -21.83 -1.96
N ARG A 114 -12.49 -21.36 -3.18
CA ARG A 114 -13.72 -21.70 -3.92
C ARG A 114 -13.69 -23.01 -4.69
N ARG A 115 -12.60 -23.78 -4.66
CA ARG A 115 -12.66 -25.18 -5.04
C ARG A 115 -13.09 -25.98 -3.80
N PRO A 116 -14.39 -26.28 -3.60
CA PRO A 116 -14.70 -27.45 -2.81
C PRO A 116 -14.10 -28.62 -3.59
N ASP A 117 -13.50 -29.54 -2.87
CA ASP A 117 -12.96 -30.77 -3.42
C ASP A 117 -14.05 -31.43 -4.29
N ALA A 118 -13.94 -31.25 -5.61
CA ALA A 118 -14.66 -32.05 -6.57
C ALA A 118 -13.98 -33.42 -6.56
N GLY A 119 -14.25 -34.20 -5.50
CA GLY A 119 -13.78 -35.56 -5.31
C GLY A 119 -13.03 -35.75 -4.01
N GLN A 120 -13.75 -36.12 -2.95
CA GLN A 120 -13.50 -37.39 -2.27
C GLN A 120 -14.75 -37.90 -1.55
#